data_AF-A0A7S1EQU9-F1
#
_entry.id   AF-A0A7S1EQU9-F1
#
_cell.length_a   1.000
_cell.length_b   1.000
_cell.length_c   1.000
_cell.angle_alpha   90.00
_cell.angle_beta   90.00
_cell.angle_gamma   90.00
#
_symmetry.space_group_name_H-M   'P 1'
#
loop_
_entity.id
_entity.type
_entity.pdbx_description
1 polymer ?
#
loop_
_entity_poly.entity_id
_entity_poly.type
_entity_poly.pdbx_seq_one_letter_code
_entity_poly.pdbx_strand_id
1 'polypeptide(L)'
;MGRCAECRKQTQNFCFVHQEFICPASLVASDAHDLCVVGSYRKWVQDSAYPWPPQCSMCSNEIKTDENVIRLTCLHILHAKCLVESPPPQGACSICRAIVVPPPNDTTPLAQKLRAQLSDASWFPSPITPVPQNISLESNLPSDSVSVQVDQPDQTVNDPAAHSQNANLDESVAHQNGLDVAVQVLP
;
A
#
# COMPACT_ATOMS: atom_id res chain seq x y z
N MET A 1 9.92 -12.13 7.69
CA MET A 1 9.52 -13.04 6.60
C MET A 1 9.20 -14.40 7.21
N GLY A 2 8.21 -15.13 6.70
CA GLY A 2 7.81 -16.44 7.24
C GLY A 2 7.45 -17.45 6.14
N ARG A 3 7.04 -18.65 6.53
CA ARG A 3 6.60 -19.72 5.61
C ARG A 3 5.08 -19.86 5.67
N CYS A 4 4.42 -19.88 4.51
CA CYS A 4 2.99 -20.09 4.40
C CYS A 4 2.57 -21.39 5.13
N ALA A 5 1.50 -21.33 5.92
CA ALA A 5 0.99 -22.48 6.68
C ALA A 5 0.63 -23.65 5.75
N GLU A 6 -0.05 -23.34 4.64
CA GLU A 6 -0.54 -24.33 3.67
C GLU A 6 0.58 -24.82 2.73
N CYS A 7 1.10 -23.94 1.86
CA CYS A 7 2.00 -24.36 0.78
C CYS A 7 3.50 -24.29 1.13
N ARG A 8 3.86 -23.90 2.36
CA ARG A 8 5.24 -23.78 2.87
C ARG A 8 6.17 -22.82 2.12
N LYS A 9 5.70 -22.14 1.07
CA LYS A 9 6.45 -21.09 0.33
C LYS A 9 6.75 -19.90 1.23
N GLN A 10 7.88 -19.24 0.96
CA GLN A 10 8.25 -18.00 1.65
C GLN A 10 7.22 -16.90 1.36
N THR A 11 6.84 -16.16 2.40
CA THR A 11 5.85 -15.08 2.31
C THR A 11 6.15 -13.96 3.31
N GLN A 12 5.60 -12.78 3.02
CA GLN A 12 5.61 -11.63 3.92
C GLN A 12 4.23 -11.32 4.50
N ASN A 13 3.18 -11.96 3.97
CA ASN A 13 1.81 -11.74 4.40
C ASN A 13 1.50 -12.61 5.63
N PHE A 14 0.75 -12.02 6.55
CA PHE A 14 0.37 -12.59 7.82
C PHE A 14 -1.12 -12.35 8.04
N CYS A 15 -1.84 -13.40 8.41
CA CYS A 15 -3.25 -13.34 8.77
C CYS A 15 -3.38 -12.92 10.23
N PHE A 16 -4.06 -11.81 10.50
CA PHE A 16 -4.13 -11.26 11.86
C PHE A 16 -5.12 -12.07 12.71
N VAL A 17 -6.13 -12.66 12.07
CA VAL A 17 -7.19 -13.46 12.70
C VAL A 17 -6.68 -14.84 13.11
N HIS A 18 -6.04 -15.56 12.18
CA HIS A 18 -5.52 -16.91 12.42
C HIS A 18 -4.08 -16.93 12.96
N GLN A 19 -3.43 -15.78 13.01
CA GLN A 19 -2.06 -15.60 13.53
C GLN A 19 -1.03 -16.49 12.84
N GLU A 20 -1.16 -16.65 11.53
CA GLU A 20 -0.28 -17.48 10.72
C GLU A 20 0.19 -16.78 9.44
N PHE A 21 1.33 -17.22 8.92
CA PHE A 21 1.83 -16.75 7.64
C PHE A 21 1.05 -17.39 6.50
N ILE A 22 0.67 -16.58 5.52
CA ILE A 22 -0.13 -16.99 4.36
C ILE A 22 0.46 -16.41 3.09
N CYS A 23 0.21 -17.00 1.92
CA CYS A 23 0.69 -16.46 0.65
C CYS A 23 -0.48 -16.03 -0.24
N PRO A 24 -0.24 -15.17 -1.25
CA PRO A 24 -1.29 -14.79 -2.20
C PRO A 24 -2.00 -15.97 -2.88
N ALA A 25 -1.29 -17.09 -3.09
CA ALA A 25 -1.89 -18.29 -3.67
C ALA A 25 -2.89 -18.97 -2.71
N SER A 26 -2.58 -19.07 -1.41
CA SER A 26 -3.49 -19.68 -0.43
C SER A 26 -4.73 -18.80 -0.17
N LEU A 27 -4.57 -17.47 -0.25
CA LEU A 27 -5.68 -16.51 -0.22
C LEU A 27 -6.67 -16.66 -1.38
N VAL A 28 -6.25 -17.26 -2.49
CA VAL A 28 -7.09 -17.46 -3.67
C VAL A 28 -7.66 -18.87 -3.71
N ALA A 29 -6.89 -19.86 -3.23
CA ALA A 29 -7.24 -21.27 -3.31
C ALA A 29 -8.26 -21.74 -2.26
N SER A 30 -8.44 -21.01 -1.16
CA SER A 30 -9.34 -21.37 -0.05
C SER A 30 -10.12 -20.16 0.44
N ASP A 31 -11.30 -20.40 0.98
CA ASP A 31 -12.21 -19.42 1.59
C ASP A 31 -11.90 -19.14 3.07
N ALA A 32 -11.05 -19.96 3.70
CA ALA A 32 -10.64 -19.85 5.12
C ALA A 32 -10.14 -18.45 5.53
N HIS A 33 -9.64 -17.66 4.57
CA HIS A 33 -9.13 -16.32 4.82
C HIS A 33 -9.87 -15.21 4.05
N ASP A 34 -11.06 -15.47 3.50
CA ASP A 34 -11.76 -14.47 2.69
C ASP A 34 -12.12 -13.21 3.48
N LEU A 35 -12.57 -13.36 4.73
CA LEU A 35 -12.88 -12.23 5.63
C LEU A 35 -11.71 -11.75 6.49
N CYS A 36 -10.57 -12.45 6.44
CA CYS A 36 -9.48 -12.15 7.36
C CYS A 36 -8.82 -10.80 7.06
N VAL A 37 -8.44 -10.10 8.12
CA VAL A 37 -7.51 -8.97 8.01
C VAL A 37 -6.11 -9.53 7.79
N VAL A 38 -5.48 -9.12 6.68
CA VAL A 38 -4.17 -9.61 6.26
C VAL A 38 -3.26 -8.43 6.01
N GLY A 39 -2.03 -8.51 6.52
CA GLY A 39 -1.02 -7.47 6.35
C GLY A 39 0.38 -8.03 6.51
N SER A 40 1.37 -7.16 6.77
CA SER A 40 2.72 -7.62 7.11
C SER A 40 2.78 -8.08 8.57
N TYR A 41 3.63 -9.06 8.86
CA TYR A 41 3.91 -9.48 10.24
C TYR A 41 4.41 -8.32 11.12
N ARG A 42 5.18 -7.38 10.53
CA ARG A 42 5.63 -6.18 11.24
C ARG A 42 4.45 -5.33 11.71
N LYS A 43 3.44 -5.11 10.86
CA LYS A 43 2.24 -4.37 11.27
C LYS A 43 1.54 -5.08 12.42
N TRP A 44 1.38 -6.40 12.36
CA TRP A 44 0.75 -7.16 13.44
C TRP A 44 1.49 -7.02 14.78
N VAL A 45 2.82 -7.13 14.79
CA VAL A 45 3.63 -6.95 16.02
C VAL A 45 3.51 -5.53 16.58
N GLN A 46 3.41 -4.52 15.71
CA GLN A 46 3.32 -3.12 16.14
C GLN A 46 1.90 -2.73 16.58
N ASP A 47 0.89 -3.26 15.90
CA ASP A 47 -0.52 -2.94 16.06
C ASP A 47 -1.36 -4.12 15.56
N SER A 48 -1.76 -4.98 16.51
CA SER A 48 -2.60 -6.14 16.26
C SER A 48 -4.09 -5.82 16.34
N ALA A 49 -4.48 -4.55 16.55
CA ALA A 49 -5.87 -4.17 16.61
C ALA A 49 -6.45 -4.07 15.19
N TYR A 50 -7.65 -4.60 15.01
CA TYR A 50 -8.39 -4.52 13.76
C TYR A 50 -9.90 -4.59 14.04
N PRO A 51 -10.73 -3.93 13.20
CA PRO A 51 -12.17 -4.04 13.32
C PRO A 51 -12.63 -5.46 12.97
N TRP A 52 -13.45 -6.04 13.84
CA TRP A 52 -14.10 -7.32 13.61
C TRP A 52 -15.57 -7.23 14.09
N PRO A 53 -16.56 -7.52 13.24
CA PRO A 53 -16.47 -7.99 11.86
C PRO A 53 -15.87 -6.94 10.90
N PRO A 54 -15.32 -7.35 9.73
CA PRO A 54 -14.76 -6.41 8.77
C PRO A 54 -15.86 -5.51 8.18
N GLN A 55 -15.54 -4.25 7.94
CA GLN A 55 -16.46 -3.26 7.35
C GLN A 55 -16.02 -2.88 5.94
N CYS A 56 -16.98 -2.82 5.01
CA CYS A 56 -16.73 -2.39 3.64
C CYS A 56 -16.55 -0.87 3.58
N SER A 57 -15.39 -0.40 3.13
CA SER A 57 -15.10 1.05 3.07
C SER A 57 -15.88 1.84 2.01
N MET A 58 -16.72 1.19 1.20
CA MET A 58 -17.56 1.86 0.19
C MET A 58 -18.98 2.13 0.71
N CYS A 59 -19.59 1.19 1.44
CA CYS A 59 -20.93 1.35 1.98
C CYS A 59 -20.97 1.50 3.51
N SER A 60 -19.84 1.36 4.19
CA SER A 60 -19.69 1.40 5.65
C SER A 60 -20.46 0.32 6.43
N ASN A 61 -21.02 -0.68 5.73
CA ASN A 61 -21.68 -1.82 6.35
C ASN A 61 -20.67 -2.94 6.65
N GLU A 62 -20.98 -3.75 7.66
CA GLU A 62 -20.27 -4.98 7.97
C GLU A 62 -20.38 -5.98 6.81
N ILE A 63 -19.30 -6.72 6.56
CA ILE A 63 -19.22 -7.79 5.56
C ILE A 63 -19.44 -9.12 6.27
N LYS A 64 -20.49 -9.84 5.88
CA LYS A 64 -20.87 -11.12 6.47
C LYS A 64 -20.24 -12.30 5.72
N THR A 65 -20.23 -13.48 6.36
CA THR A 65 -19.65 -14.71 5.80
C THR A 65 -20.40 -15.25 4.58
N ASP A 66 -21.70 -14.96 4.46
CA ASP A 66 -22.56 -15.36 3.35
C ASP A 66 -22.54 -14.40 2.16
N GLU A 67 -21.82 -13.27 2.26
CA GLU A 67 -21.77 -12.25 1.21
C GLU A 67 -20.56 -12.44 0.29
N ASN A 68 -20.71 -12.01 -0.97
CA ASN A 68 -19.61 -12.03 -1.93
C ASN A 68 -18.58 -10.95 -1.63
N VAL A 69 -17.36 -11.37 -1.34
CA VAL A 69 -16.23 -10.50 -0.99
C VAL A 69 -15.23 -10.43 -2.13
N ILE A 70 -14.64 -9.24 -2.31
CA ILE A 70 -13.54 -9.02 -3.23
C ILE A 70 -12.33 -8.53 -2.43
N ARG A 71 -11.19 -9.22 -2.61
CA ARG A 71 -9.92 -8.83 -1.99
C ARG A 71 -9.05 -8.14 -3.03
N LEU A 72 -8.64 -6.91 -2.71
CA LEU A 72 -7.74 -6.12 -3.54
C LEU A 72 -6.31 -6.66 -3.49
N THR A 73 -5.48 -6.28 -4.45
CA THR A 73 -4.03 -6.60 -4.43
C THR A 73 -3.32 -5.98 -3.22
N CYS A 74 -3.85 -4.88 -2.67
CA CYS A 74 -3.40 -4.28 -1.41
C CYS A 74 -3.92 -5.00 -0.15
N LEU A 75 -4.58 -6.16 -0.29
CA LEU A 75 -5.09 -7.04 0.76
C LEU A 75 -6.33 -6.55 1.50
N HIS A 76 -6.80 -5.32 1.28
CA HIS A 76 -8.10 -4.87 1.80
C HIS A 76 -9.27 -5.59 1.11
N ILE A 77 -10.36 -5.75 1.86
CA ILE A 77 -11.57 -6.45 1.41
C ILE A 77 -12.76 -5.49 1.33
N LEU A 78 -13.63 -5.74 0.37
CA LEU A 78 -14.85 -4.99 0.11
C LEU A 78 -15.96 -5.96 -0.30
N HIS A 79 -17.22 -5.52 -0.27
CA HIS A 79 -18.27 -6.22 -0.99
C HIS A 79 -17.97 -6.20 -2.49
N ALA A 80 -18.04 -7.37 -3.14
CA ALA A 80 -17.86 -7.47 -4.59
C ALA A 80 -18.86 -6.58 -5.32
N LYS A 81 -20.13 -6.59 -4.88
CA LYS A 81 -21.20 -5.74 -5.43
C LYS A 81 -20.84 -4.25 -5.39
N CYS A 82 -20.37 -3.73 -4.26
CA CYS A 82 -20.02 -2.31 -4.12
C CYS A 82 -18.94 -1.88 -5.13
N LEU A 83 -17.94 -2.75 -5.34
CA LEU A 83 -16.85 -2.45 -6.26
C LEU A 83 -17.26 -2.61 -7.74
N VAL A 84 -18.13 -3.57 -8.06
CA VAL A 84 -18.61 -3.77 -9.44
C VAL A 84 -19.56 -2.65 -9.88
N GLU A 85 -20.47 -2.22 -9.01
CA GLU A 85 -21.49 -1.20 -9.32
C GLU A 85 -20.92 0.20 -9.49
N SER A 86 -19.81 0.52 -8.81
CA SER A 86 -19.24 1.86 -8.84
C SER A 86 -17.71 1.85 -8.82
N PRO A 87 -17.04 2.64 -9.70
CA PRO A 87 -15.60 2.74 -9.67
C PRO A 87 -15.15 3.35 -8.34
N PRO A 88 -14.03 2.88 -7.76
CA PRO A 88 -13.46 3.51 -6.60
C PRO A 88 -12.99 4.94 -6.96
N PRO A 89 -13.07 5.90 -6.04
CA PRO A 89 -12.61 7.25 -6.29
C PRO A 89 -11.17 7.27 -6.81
N GLN A 90 -10.94 7.90 -7.96
CA GLN A 90 -9.61 7.98 -8.60
C GLN A 90 -9.00 6.61 -8.95
N GLY A 91 -9.79 5.55 -9.04
CA GLY A 91 -9.27 4.20 -9.32
C GLY A 91 -8.46 3.60 -8.16
N ALA A 92 -8.58 4.16 -6.94
CA ALA A 92 -7.72 3.87 -5.81
C ALA A 92 -8.48 3.35 -4.58
N CYS A 93 -7.85 2.47 -3.81
CA CYS A 93 -8.40 1.92 -2.57
C CYS A 93 -8.67 3.05 -1.57
N SER A 94 -9.89 3.14 -1.02
CA SER A 94 -10.25 4.19 -0.06
C SER A 94 -9.43 4.16 1.24
N ILE A 95 -8.83 3.00 1.58
CA ILE A 95 -8.07 2.81 2.83
C ILE A 95 -6.60 3.19 2.67
N CYS A 96 -5.92 2.71 1.62
CA CYS A 96 -4.47 2.90 1.45
C CYS A 96 -4.06 3.60 0.15
N ARG A 97 -5.02 4.03 -0.68
CA ARG A 97 -4.82 4.69 -1.98
C ARG A 97 -4.03 3.87 -3.02
N ALA A 98 -3.82 2.58 -2.79
CA ALA A 98 -3.26 1.69 -3.80
C ALA A 98 -4.19 1.60 -5.02
N ILE A 99 -3.63 1.53 -6.23
CA ILE A 99 -4.39 1.36 -7.47
C ILE A 99 -5.17 0.05 -7.42
N VAL A 100 -6.48 0.14 -7.69
CA VAL A 100 -7.40 -1.01 -7.61
C VAL A 100 -7.28 -1.91 -8.83
N VAL A 101 -7.09 -1.32 -10.02
CA VAL A 101 -6.94 -2.07 -11.27
C VAL A 101 -5.53 -2.64 -11.37
N PRO A 102 -5.34 -3.97 -11.32
CA PRO A 102 -4.00 -4.55 -11.41
C PRO A 102 -3.42 -4.39 -12.82
N PRO A 103 -2.17 -3.93 -12.97
CA PRO A 103 -1.50 -3.79 -14.27
C PRO A 103 -1.50 -5.12 -15.06
N PRO A 104 -1.69 -5.15 -16.39
CA PRO A 104 -1.88 -6.40 -17.14
C PRO A 104 -0.73 -7.40 -17.05
N ASN A 105 0.49 -6.92 -16.77
CA ASN A 105 1.69 -7.74 -16.57
C ASN A 105 1.81 -8.35 -15.16
N ASP A 106 0.95 -7.95 -14.20
CA ASP A 106 0.92 -8.54 -12.87
C ASP A 106 0.26 -9.94 -12.92
N THR A 107 1.09 -10.97 -12.86
CA THR A 107 0.69 -12.38 -12.91
C THR A 107 0.46 -12.98 -11.52
N THR A 108 0.40 -12.17 -10.47
CA THR A 108 0.13 -12.69 -9.12
C THR A 108 -1.28 -13.30 -9.04
N PRO A 109 -1.49 -14.36 -8.24
CA PRO A 109 -2.80 -15.01 -8.13
C PRO A 109 -3.92 -14.05 -7.72
N LEU A 110 -3.62 -13.10 -6.83
CA LEU A 110 -4.58 -12.08 -6.41
C LEU A 110 -4.95 -11.13 -7.56
N ALA A 111 -3.96 -10.67 -8.34
CA ALA A 111 -4.24 -9.81 -9.48
C ALA A 111 -5.10 -10.53 -10.54
N GLN A 112 -4.81 -11.81 -10.82
CA GLN A 112 -5.60 -12.62 -11.75
C GLN A 112 -7.04 -12.83 -11.25
N LYS A 113 -7.23 -13.23 -9.98
CA LYS A 113 -8.57 -13.36 -9.36
C LYS A 113 -9.32 -12.04 -9.42
N LEU A 114 -8.66 -10.93 -9.06
CA LEU A 114 -9.27 -9.61 -9.04
C LEU A 114 -9.73 -9.14 -10.43
N ARG A 115 -8.90 -9.33 -11.47
CA ARG A 115 -9.33 -8.99 -12.86
C ARG A 115 -10.51 -9.85 -13.31
N ALA A 116 -10.51 -11.14 -12.96
CA ALA A 116 -11.63 -12.04 -13.29
C ALA A 116 -12.93 -11.63 -12.56
N GLN A 117 -12.84 -11.18 -11.30
CA GLN A 117 -14.03 -10.72 -10.56
C GLN A 117 -14.54 -9.35 -11.04
N LEU A 118 -13.67 -8.52 -11.62
CA LEU A 118 -14.02 -7.19 -12.14
C LEU A 118 -14.40 -7.19 -13.63
N SER A 119 -14.38 -8.33 -14.32
CA SER A 119 -14.70 -8.39 -15.76
C SER A 119 -16.11 -7.90 -16.10
N ASP A 120 -17.03 -8.00 -15.13
CA ASP A 120 -18.43 -7.64 -15.30
C ASP A 120 -18.71 -6.16 -15.00
N ALA A 121 -17.73 -5.44 -14.43
CA ALA A 121 -17.87 -4.04 -14.08
C ALA A 121 -17.72 -3.16 -15.33
N SER A 122 -18.72 -2.33 -15.61
CA SER A 122 -18.73 -1.45 -16.79
C SER A 122 -17.61 -0.40 -16.80
N TRP A 123 -17.09 -0.05 -15.61
CA TRP A 123 -15.99 0.89 -15.45
C TRP A 123 -14.61 0.23 -15.54
N PHE A 124 -14.54 -1.10 -15.42
CA PHE A 124 -13.27 -1.81 -15.43
C PHE A 124 -12.71 -1.83 -16.85
N PRO A 125 -11.40 -1.56 -17.04
CA PRO A 125 -10.84 -1.52 -18.39
C PRO A 125 -11.03 -2.85 -19.11
N SER A 126 -11.69 -2.81 -20.26
CA SER A 126 -11.78 -3.97 -21.14
C SER A 126 -10.38 -4.45 -21.52
N PRO A 127 -10.16 -5.77 -21.69
CA PRO A 127 -8.89 -6.28 -22.20
C PRO A 127 -8.59 -5.61 -23.54
N ILE A 128 -7.57 -4.75 -23.57
CA ILE A 128 -7.08 -4.18 -24.82
C ILE A 128 -6.45 -5.36 -25.57
N THR A 129 -7.11 -5.86 -26.61
CA THR A 129 -6.47 -6.74 -27.58
C THR A 129 -5.26 -5.98 -28.14
N PRO A 130 -4.04 -6.51 -28.06
CA PRO A 130 -2.88 -5.82 -28.60
C PRO A 130 -3.08 -5.67 -30.12
N VAL A 131 -3.35 -4.44 -30.56
CA VAL A 131 -3.25 -4.06 -31.97
C VAL A 131 -1.77 -4.14 -32.33
N PRO A 132 -1.36 -4.92 -33.35
CA PRO A 132 0.05 -4.97 -33.74
C PRO A 132 0.50 -3.58 -34.19
N GLN A 133 1.40 -2.96 -33.42
CA GLN A 133 2.01 -1.68 -33.76
C GLN A 133 3.05 -1.88 -34.88
N ASN A 134 2.58 -1.97 -36.12
CA ASN A 134 3.38 -1.56 -37.27
C ASN A 134 3.17 -0.05 -37.44
N ILE A 135 4.05 0.74 -36.85
CA ILE A 135 4.24 2.14 -37.26
C ILE A 135 5.75 2.32 -37.41
N SER A 136 6.23 2.22 -38.65
CA SER A 136 7.56 2.67 -39.04
C SER A 136 7.67 4.17 -38.74
N LEU A 137 8.56 4.52 -37.82
CA LEU A 137 8.92 5.91 -37.51
C LEU A 137 9.85 6.44 -38.61
N GLU A 138 9.28 7.05 -39.64
CA GLU A 138 10.07 7.81 -40.60
C GLU A 138 10.39 9.19 -39.99
N SER A 139 11.65 9.33 -39.59
CA SER A 139 12.27 10.54 -39.09
C SER A 139 12.34 11.63 -40.17
N ASN A 140 11.71 12.77 -39.92
CA ASN A 140 12.06 14.02 -40.59
C ASN A 140 12.11 15.16 -39.56
N LEU A 141 13.34 15.54 -39.19
CA LEU A 141 13.68 16.78 -38.50
C LEU A 141 14.50 17.62 -39.49
N PRO A 142 14.09 18.85 -39.84
CA PRO A 142 14.97 19.80 -40.48
C PRO A 142 15.93 20.42 -39.45
N SER A 143 17.22 20.33 -39.75
CA SER A 143 18.31 20.98 -39.02
C SER A 143 18.30 22.48 -39.28
N ASP A 144 18.06 23.30 -38.25
CA ASP A 144 18.45 24.70 -38.27
C ASP A 144 19.44 25.00 -37.16
N SER A 145 20.56 25.58 -37.58
CA SER A 145 21.77 25.81 -36.81
C SER A 145 21.70 27.20 -36.19
N VAL A 146 21.69 27.30 -34.87
CA VAL A 146 21.91 28.57 -34.18
C VAL A 146 23.05 28.39 -33.19
N SER A 147 24.21 28.93 -33.57
CA SER A 147 25.40 29.08 -32.75
C SER A 147 25.21 30.26 -31.80
N VAL A 148 25.29 30.02 -30.49
CA VAL A 148 25.44 31.09 -29.49
C VAL A 148 26.78 30.89 -28.79
N GLN A 149 27.67 31.85 -28.98
CA GLN A 149 28.98 31.94 -28.35
C GLN A 149 28.80 32.39 -26.90
N VAL A 150 29.41 31.67 -25.96
CA VAL A 150 29.51 32.08 -24.55
C VAL A 150 30.93 32.59 -24.32
N ASP A 151 31.06 33.89 -24.18
CA ASP A 151 32.28 34.55 -23.69
C ASP A 151 32.35 34.45 -22.16
N GLN A 152 33.51 34.03 -21.66
CA GLN A 152 33.88 34.00 -20.25
C GLN A 152 34.71 35.26 -19.93
N PRO A 153 34.64 35.77 -18.70
CA PRO A 153 35.91 35.94 -17.99
C PRO A 153 35.90 35.43 -16.54
N ASP A 154 37.10 34.99 -16.18
CA ASP A 154 37.55 34.36 -14.94
C ASP A 154 37.89 35.41 -13.85
N GLN A 155 37.82 35.00 -12.57
CA GLN A 155 38.89 35.14 -11.56
C GLN A 155 38.35 35.31 -10.10
N THR A 156 38.63 34.28 -9.30
CA THR A 156 39.23 34.28 -7.94
C THR A 156 38.52 34.90 -6.73
N VAL A 157 38.39 34.13 -5.63
CA VAL A 157 39.18 34.27 -4.37
C VAL A 157 38.94 33.12 -3.36
N ASN A 158 39.91 32.22 -3.26
CA ASN A 158 40.67 31.71 -2.09
C ASN A 158 40.02 31.63 -0.67
N ASP A 159 39.96 30.40 -0.13
CA ASP A 159 39.98 29.94 1.28
C ASP A 159 41.28 30.36 2.05
N PRO A 160 41.48 30.21 3.42
CA PRO A 160 41.01 29.11 4.29
C PRO A 160 40.80 29.35 5.84
N ALA A 161 40.21 28.33 6.49
CA ALA A 161 40.49 27.74 7.83
C ALA A 161 40.34 28.50 9.19
N ALA A 162 39.65 27.79 10.13
CA ALA A 162 40.08 27.40 11.49
C ALA A 162 39.19 27.79 12.70
N HIS A 163 38.87 26.73 13.47
CA HIS A 163 38.51 26.54 14.89
C HIS A 163 38.22 27.70 15.85
N SER A 164 37.19 27.52 16.70
CA SER A 164 37.20 27.51 18.19
C SER A 164 35.79 27.18 18.71
N GLN A 165 35.56 26.03 19.35
CA GLN A 165 35.36 25.84 20.81
C GLN A 165 34.49 26.90 21.50
N ASN A 166 33.44 26.46 22.21
CA ASN A 166 33.09 26.87 23.59
C ASN A 166 31.98 25.96 24.17
N ALA A 167 32.19 25.56 25.43
CA ALA A 167 31.35 24.72 26.28
C ALA A 167 30.92 25.49 27.54
N ASN A 168 29.88 24.98 28.22
CA ASN A 168 29.28 25.26 29.56
C ASN A 168 27.81 25.72 29.47
N LEU A 169 26.82 25.02 30.02
CA LEU A 169 26.52 24.57 31.41
C LEU A 169 25.98 25.71 32.32
N ASP A 170 24.70 25.59 32.69
CA ASP A 170 24.04 26.05 33.94
C ASP A 170 22.62 25.43 33.95
N GLU A 171 22.34 24.32 34.64
CA GLU A 171 22.08 24.09 36.08
C GLU A 171 20.67 24.53 36.60
N SER A 172 19.78 23.53 36.69
CA SER A 172 18.84 23.18 37.78
C SER A 172 18.07 24.25 38.58
N VAL A 173 16.73 24.13 38.60
CA VAL A 173 15.91 24.23 39.84
C VAL A 173 14.74 23.23 39.81
N ALA A 174 14.66 22.40 40.84
CA ALA A 174 13.61 21.45 41.15
C ALA A 174 12.36 22.14 41.72
N HIS A 175 11.16 21.58 41.52
CA HIS A 175 10.09 21.57 42.53
C HIS A 175 9.28 20.27 42.42
N GLN A 176 9.27 19.55 43.54
CA GLN A 176 8.42 18.40 43.83
C GLN A 176 6.98 18.86 44.05
N ASN A 177 6.01 17.98 43.76
CA ASN A 177 4.86 17.69 44.63
C ASN A 177 4.17 16.43 44.12
N GLY A 178 4.24 15.36 44.92
CA GLY A 178 3.31 14.23 44.82
C GLY A 178 2.00 14.57 45.51
N LEU A 179 0.96 13.76 45.23
CA LEU A 179 0.03 13.19 46.20
C LEU A 179 -0.86 12.16 45.50
N ASP A 180 -1.19 11.15 46.29
CA ASP A 180 -1.58 9.77 46.00
C ASP A 180 -3.12 9.58 46.12
N VAL A 181 -3.59 8.32 45.96
CA VAL A 181 -4.87 7.73 46.41
C VAL A 181 -6.05 7.87 45.42
N ALA A 182 -6.87 6.86 45.08
CA ALA A 182 -7.07 5.49 45.58
C ALA A 182 -7.67 4.58 44.50
N VAL A 183 -7.36 3.29 44.66
CA VAL A 183 -8.07 2.12 44.14
C VAL A 183 -9.43 1.98 44.82
N GLN A 184 -10.49 1.66 44.06
CA GLN A 184 -11.67 1.03 44.63
C GLN A 184 -12.28 0.00 43.68
N VAL A 185 -12.27 -1.25 44.17
CA VAL A 185 -12.97 -2.44 43.67
C VAL A 185 -14.35 -2.48 44.33
N LEU A 186 -15.35 -3.01 43.61
CA LEU A 186 -16.46 -3.90 44.06
C LEU A 186 -17.79 -3.56 43.35
N PRO A 187 -18.79 -4.45 43.39
CA PRO A 187 -18.78 -5.90 43.68
C PRO A 187 -19.08 -6.77 42.44
#